data_AF-A0A1V5CPP0-F1
#
_entry.id   AF-A0A1V5CPP0-F1
#
_cell.length_a   1.000
_cell.length_b   1.000
_cell.length_c   1.000
_cell.angle_alpha   90.00
_cell.angle_beta   90.00
_cell.angle_gamma   90.00
#
_symmetry.space_group_name_H-M   'P 1'
#
loop_
_entity.id
_entity.type
_entity.pdbx_description
1 polymer ?
#
loop_
_entity_poly.entity_id
_entity_poly.type
_entity_poly.pdbx_seq_one_letter_code
_entity_poly.pdbx_strand_id
1 'polypeptide(L)'
;MIVKWIEALRNNLKTLVRVLIVYLVAIVVFDAALSRHEAHYMIDKIPAYWTFFGAVGCFILIKVAKGIAHLFLSKDEDFYG
;
A
#
# COMPACT_ATOMS: atom_id res chain seq x y z
N MET A 1 28.01 2.19 5.53
CA MET A 1 27.04 3.31 5.35
C MET A 1 25.61 2.84 5.21
N ILE A 2 25.30 1.84 4.36
CA ILE A 2 23.93 1.33 4.15
C ILE A 2 23.29 0.76 5.43
N VAL A 3 24.08 0.10 6.27
CA VAL A 3 23.63 -0.49 7.54
C VAL A 3 23.08 0.58 8.49
N LYS A 4 23.72 1.76 8.55
CA LYS A 4 23.29 2.90 9.38
C LYS A 4 21.94 3.45 8.95
N TRP A 5 21.67 3.50 7.64
CA TRP A 5 20.37 3.92 7.12
C TRP A 5 19.29 2.92 7.47
N ILE A 6 19.56 1.62 7.32
CA ILE A 6 18.61 0.55 7.69
C ILE A 6 18.28 0.62 9.19
N GLU A 7 19.28 0.81 10.05
CA GLU A 7 19.07 1.01 11.49
C GLU A 7 18.24 2.26 11.79
N ALA A 8 18.50 3.38 11.11
CA ALA A 8 17.72 4.60 11.29
C ALA A 8 16.24 4.43 10.90
N LEU A 9 15.96 3.76 9.77
CA LEU A 9 14.58 3.44 9.35
C LEU A 9 13.93 2.44 10.31
N ARG A 10 14.66 1.44 10.81
CA ARG A 10 14.16 0.44 11.75
C ARG A 10 13.83 1.05 13.12
N ASN A 11 14.70 1.92 13.64
CA ASN A 11 14.50 2.58 14.93
C ASN A 11 13.30 3.55 14.90
N ASN A 12 12.96 4.08 13.72
CA ASN A 12 11.84 5.00 13.53
C ASN A 12 10.70 4.40 12.70
N LEU A 13 10.54 3.07 12.72
CA LEU A 13 9.59 2.37 11.85
C LEU A 13 8.15 2.89 12.01
N LYS A 14 7.72 3.20 13.25
CA LYS A 14 6.39 3.77 13.53
C LYS A 14 6.20 5.12 12.85
N THR A 15 7.22 5.98 12.89
CA THR A 15 7.20 7.29 12.23
C THR A 15 7.19 7.14 10.72
N LEU A 16 8.01 6.24 10.18
CA LEU A 16 8.06 5.95 8.75
C LEU A 16 6.70 5.48 8.22
N VAL A 17 6.07 4.52 8.90
CA VAL A 17 4.73 4.02 8.53
C VAL A 17 3.71 5.15 8.58
N ARG A 18 3.74 5.99 9.62
CA ARG A 18 2.83 7.14 9.73
C ARG A 18 3.02 8.13 8.58
N VAL A 19 4.27 8.45 8.21
CA VAL A 19 4.59 9.33 7.08
C VAL A 19 4.07 8.75 5.76
N LEU A 20 4.29 7.45 5.52
CA LEU A 20 3.79 6.80 4.31
C LEU A 20 2.26 6.76 4.25
N ILE A 21 1.58 6.54 5.38
CA ILE A 21 0.11 6.60 5.46
C ILE A 21 -0.38 8.02 5.17
N VAL A 22 0.23 9.05 5.78
CA VAL A 22 -0.13 10.45 5.52
C VAL A 22 0.08 10.81 4.06
N TYR A 23 1.19 10.37 3.46
CA TYR A 23 1.46 10.57 2.04
C TYR A 23 0.40 9.90 1.15
N LEU A 24 -0.01 8.67 1.47
CA LEU A 24 -1.07 7.98 0.74
C LEU A 24 -2.41 8.70 0.84
N VAL A 25 -2.79 9.17 2.04
CA VAL A 25 -4.02 9.96 2.24
C VAL A 25 -3.95 11.28 1.47
N ALA A 26 -2.79 11.96 1.48
CA ALA A 26 -2.60 13.21 0.73
C ALA A 26 -2.79 13.01 -0.78
N ILE A 27 -2.31 11.90 -1.35
CA ILE A 27 -2.56 11.55 -2.76
C ILE A 27 -4.05 11.35 -3.03
N VAL A 28 -4.77 10.65 -2.16
CA VAL A 28 -6.22 10.45 -2.32
C VAL A 28 -6.97 11.78 -2.31
N VAL A 29 -6.63 12.67 -1.38
CA VAL A 29 -7.23 14.01 -1.30
C VAL A 29 -6.88 14.85 -2.53
N PHE A 30 -5.64 14.75 -3.02
CA PHE A 30 -5.18 15.45 -4.21
C PHE A 30 -5.93 14.98 -5.47
N ASP A 31 -6.11 13.67 -5.65
CA ASP A 31 -6.90 13.10 -6.75
C ASP A 31 -8.37 13.53 -6.69
N ALA A 32 -8.95 13.58 -5.48
CA ALA A 32 -10.31 14.06 -5.26
C ALA A 32 -10.50 15.55 -5.58
N ALA A 33 -9.48 16.37 -5.31
CA ALA A 33 -9.49 17.81 -5.56
C ALA A 33 -9.26 18.17 -7.04
N LEU A 34 -8.72 17.25 -7.84
CA LEU A 34 -8.47 17.47 -9.25
C LEU A 34 -9.76 17.28 -10.05
N SER A 35 -10.34 18.38 -10.55
CA SER A 35 -11.55 18.32 -11.37
C SER A 35 -11.26 17.64 -12.71
N ARG A 36 -11.81 16.45 -12.93
CA ARG A 36 -11.75 15.75 -14.23
C ARG A 36 -12.72 16.42 -15.21
N HIS A 37 -12.18 17.08 -16.23
CA HIS A 37 -12.97 17.81 -17.24
C HIS A 37 -13.58 16.89 -18.32
N GLU A 38 -13.08 15.67 -18.51
CA GLU A 38 -13.58 14.72 -19.51
C GLU A 38 -13.92 13.37 -18.88
N ALA A 39 -15.15 13.24 -18.37
CA ALA A 39 -15.66 11.98 -17.84
C ALA A 39 -16.23 11.11 -18.98
N HIS A 40 -15.41 10.20 -19.53
CA HIS A 40 -15.85 9.26 -20.57
C HIS A 40 -16.69 8.10 -20.02
N TYR A 41 -16.43 7.67 -18.78
CA TYR A 41 -17.21 6.61 -18.12
C TYR A 41 -18.05 7.15 -16.96
N MET A 42 -19.17 6.48 -16.69
CA MET A 42 -20.08 6.84 -15.59
C MET A 42 -19.39 6.83 -14.21
N ILE A 43 -18.33 6.03 -14.11
CA ILE A 43 -17.49 5.84 -12.92
C ILE A 43 -16.48 6.98 -12.75
N ASP A 44 -16.07 7.66 -13.84
CA ASP A 44 -15.14 8.79 -13.79
C ASP A 44 -15.77 10.06 -13.18
N LYS A 45 -17.11 10.08 -13.05
CA LYS A 45 -17.84 11.14 -12.35
C LYS A 45 -17.70 11.04 -10.83
N ILE A 46 -17.26 9.91 -10.30
CA ILE A 46 -17.06 9.71 -8.87
C ILE A 46 -15.64 10.20 -8.52
N PRO A 47 -15.50 11.28 -7.73
CA PRO A 47 -14.19 11.76 -7.30
C PRO A 47 -13.48 10.68 -6.46
N ALA A 48 -12.16 10.57 -6.60
CA ALA A 48 -11.30 9.60 -5.91
C ALA A 48 -11.56 8.11 -6.20
N TYR A 49 -12.44 7.76 -7.16
CA TYR A 49 -12.79 6.36 -7.43
C TYR A 49 -11.56 5.51 -7.76
N TRP A 50 -10.74 5.99 -8.69
CA TRP A 50 -9.57 5.24 -9.17
C TRP A 50 -8.48 5.10 -8.12
N THR A 51 -8.23 6.13 -7.32
CA THR A 51 -7.28 6.04 -6.20
C THR A 51 -7.79 5.10 -5.12
N PHE A 52 -9.09 5.13 -4.82
CA PHE A 52 -9.68 4.20 -3.86
C PHE A 52 -9.62 2.75 -4.36
N PHE A 53 -9.98 2.52 -5.62
CA PHE A 53 -9.87 1.21 -6.25
C PHE A 53 -8.43 0.69 -6.22
N GLY A 54 -7.46 1.51 -6.57
CA GLY A 54 -6.04 1.16 -6.51
C GLY A 54 -5.57 0.84 -5.08
N ALA A 55 -5.96 1.65 -4.10
CA ALA A 55 -5.60 1.43 -2.69
C ALA A 55 -6.19 0.12 -2.15
N VAL A 56 -7.48 -0.13 -2.40
CA VAL A 56 -8.15 -1.36 -1.98
C VAL A 56 -7.58 -2.57 -2.72
N GLY A 57 -7.35 -2.46 -4.02
CA GLY A 57 -6.73 -3.51 -4.83
C GLY A 57 -5.34 -3.89 -4.31
N CYS A 58 -4.52 -2.91 -3.95
CA CYS A 58 -3.20 -3.15 -3.35
C CYS A 58 -3.33 -3.92 -2.02
N PHE A 59 -4.26 -3.54 -1.15
CA PHE A 59 -4.48 -4.22 0.12
C PHE A 59 -4.94 -5.68 -0.07
N ILE A 60 -5.87 -5.91 -1.01
CA ILE A 60 -6.33 -7.25 -1.38
C ILE A 60 -5.16 -8.08 -1.90
N LEU A 61 -4.35 -7.55 -2.81
CA LEU A 61 -3.17 -8.25 -3.34
C LEU A 61 -2.20 -8.65 -2.24
N ILE A 62 -1.90 -7.74 -1.29
CA ILE A 62 -1.04 -8.05 -0.13
C ILE A 62 -1.63 -9.21 0.69
N LYS A 63 -2.94 -9.20 0.96
CA LYS A 63 -3.62 -10.25 1.73
C LYS A 63 -3.61 -11.58 1.01
N VAL A 64 -3.91 -11.59 -0.29
CA VAL A 64 -3.89 -12.79 -1.12
C VAL A 64 -2.47 -13.35 -1.21
N ALA A 65 -1.47 -12.51 -1.46
CA ALA A 65 -0.06 -12.93 -1.50
C ALA A 65 0.39 -13.53 -0.17
N LYS A 66 0.00 -12.93 0.97
CA LYS A 66 0.25 -13.52 2.30
C LYS A 66 -0.45 -14.86 2.50
N GLY A 67 -1.70 -14.98 2.04
CA GLY A 67 -2.46 -16.21 2.10
C GLY A 67 -1.77 -17.34 1.32
N ILE A 68 -1.41 -17.07 0.07
CA ILE A 68 -0.68 -18.03 -0.78
C ILE A 68 0.67 -18.39 -0.17
N ALA A 69 1.41 -17.42 0.37
CA ALA A 69 2.68 -17.68 1.03
C ALA A 69 2.51 -18.68 2.19
N HIS A 70 1.49 -18.51 3.03
CA HIS A 70 1.25 -19.39 4.17
C HIS A 70 0.70 -20.78 3.77
N LEU A 71 -0.10 -20.85 2.70
CA LEU A 71 -0.71 -22.10 2.23
C LEU A 71 0.23 -22.96 1.37
N PHE A 72 1.19 -22.35 0.66
CA PHE A 72 1.95 -23.05 -0.38
C PHE A 72 3.47 -22.92 -0.26
N LEU A 73 3.98 -21.86 0.39
CA LEU A 73 5.42 -21.51 0.38
C LEU A 73 6.08 -21.53 1.76
N SER A 74 5.30 -21.47 2.85
CA SER A 74 5.79 -21.70 4.21
C SER A 74 6.14 -23.18 4.35
N LYS A 75 7.40 -23.51 4.07
CA LYS A 75 8.00 -24.78 4.43
C LYS A 75 8.12 -24.83 5.95
N ASP A 76 7.65 -25.91 6.58
CA ASP A 76 7.78 -26.10 8.02
C ASP A 76 9.23 -25.90 8.47
N GLU A 77 9.41 -25.10 9.52
CA GLU A 77 10.72 -24.67 10.05
C GLU A 77 11.51 -25.80 10.74
N ASP A 78 11.06 -27.05 10.65
CA ASP A 78 11.73 -28.25 11.19
C ASP A 78 13.09 -28.57 10.51
N PHE A 79 13.56 -27.71 9.61
CA PHE A 79 14.88 -27.83 8.98
C PHE A 79 16.05 -27.26 9.82
N TYR A 80 15.75 -26.59 10.92
CA TYR A 80 16.73 -26.25 11.96
C TYR A 80 16.28 -26.88 13.28
N GLY A 81 16.54 -28.19 13.43
CA GLY A 81 16.56 -28.82 14.74
C GLY A 81 17.65 -28.23 15.65
#